data_AF-A0A2H1KJ45-F1
#
_entry.id   AF-A0A2H1KJ45-F1
#
_cell.length_a   1.000
_cell.length_b   1.000
_cell.length_c   1.000
_cell.angle_alpha   90.00
_cell.angle_beta   90.00
_cell.angle_gamma   90.00
#
_symmetry.space_group_name_H-M   'P 1'
#
loop_
_entity.id
_entity.type
_entity.pdbx_description
1 polymer ?
#
loop_
_entity_poly.entity_id
_entity_poly.type
_entity_poly.pdbx_seq_one_letter_code
_entity_poly.pdbx_strand_id
1 'polypeptide(L)'
;MSKIPTHYPVKYKCGHTASTDLSKVPPSRRAQAARSDFYATKAGKDQNGMICPNCFKKQRKSDTETFLNQLMLDTEAFETTHDLPELEGTDRMVSSGLVESARRDRFSVLSTLLGDDTEYPDNREEVLTAAQSLTWAGWWANTLSYGIRKDNDYGQEEFYTLVIDGAEQEAKRDKSERVVAENPHDWNPNETE
;
A
#
# COMPACT_ATOMS: atom_id res chain seq x y z
N MET A 1 37.64 -36.96 -13.54
CA MET A 1 36.18 -36.81 -13.64
C MET A 1 35.85 -35.34 -13.86
N SER A 2 35.35 -35.00 -15.05
CA SER A 2 34.92 -33.64 -15.39
C SER A 2 33.73 -33.24 -14.52
N LYS A 3 33.84 -32.13 -13.77
CA LYS A 3 32.74 -31.61 -12.95
C LYS A 3 31.60 -31.18 -13.88
N ILE A 4 30.43 -31.81 -13.76
CA ILE A 4 29.24 -31.42 -14.52
C ILE A 4 28.85 -30.01 -14.06
N PRO A 5 28.71 -29.04 -14.97
CA PRO A 5 28.32 -27.67 -14.63
C PRO A 5 27.04 -27.66 -13.81
N THR A 6 26.97 -26.77 -12.82
CA THR A 6 25.72 -26.47 -12.09
C THR A 6 25.04 -25.24 -12.64
N HIS A 7 25.81 -24.34 -13.25
CA HIS A 7 25.35 -23.06 -13.78
C HIS A 7 25.11 -23.16 -15.28
N TYR A 8 23.90 -22.83 -15.71
CA TYR A 8 23.52 -22.86 -17.12
C TYR A 8 22.94 -21.52 -17.57
N PRO A 9 23.32 -21.02 -18.77
CA PRO A 9 22.74 -19.81 -19.33
C PRO A 9 21.30 -20.08 -19.78
N VAL A 10 20.36 -19.27 -19.29
CA VAL A 10 18.95 -19.27 -19.69
C VAL A 10 18.63 -17.93 -20.34
N LYS A 11 17.99 -17.96 -21.51
CA LYS A 11 17.59 -16.77 -22.26
C LYS A 11 16.13 -16.40 -21.93
N TYR A 12 15.91 -15.18 -21.46
CA TYR A 12 14.58 -14.66 -21.13
C TYR A 12 13.91 -13.98 -22.33
N LYS A 13 12.59 -13.72 -22.22
CA LYS A 13 11.80 -13.03 -23.24
C LYS A 13 12.37 -11.67 -23.67
N CYS A 14 12.95 -10.93 -22.73
CA CYS A 14 13.55 -9.61 -22.98
C CYS A 14 14.95 -9.67 -23.65
N GLY A 15 15.42 -10.84 -24.06
CA GLY A 15 16.71 -11.03 -24.72
C GLY A 15 17.91 -11.19 -23.77
N HIS A 16 17.73 -10.92 -22.48
CA HIS A 16 18.76 -11.14 -21.47
C HIS A 16 19.04 -12.63 -21.25
N THR A 17 20.31 -12.96 -21.02
CA THR A 17 20.74 -14.28 -20.59
C THR A 17 21.19 -14.19 -19.13
N ALA A 18 20.66 -15.01 -18.23
CA ALA A 18 21.22 -15.16 -16.89
C ALA A 18 21.61 -16.60 -16.60
N SER A 19 22.63 -16.74 -15.77
CA SER A 19 23.09 -18.03 -15.28
C SER A 19 22.16 -18.51 -14.17
N THR A 20 21.45 -19.62 -14.41
CA THR A 20 20.61 -20.28 -13.41
C THR A 20 21.39 -21.40 -12.73
N ASP A 21 21.35 -21.45 -11.39
CA ASP A 21 21.95 -22.54 -10.63
C ASP A 21 21.01 -23.75 -10.58
N LEU A 22 21.48 -24.86 -11.14
CA LEU A 22 20.84 -26.17 -11.16
C LEU A 22 21.55 -27.16 -10.22
N SER A 23 22.28 -26.68 -9.21
CA SER A 23 22.90 -27.51 -8.18
C SER A 23 21.94 -28.50 -7.53
N LYS A 24 20.68 -28.10 -7.33
CA LYS A 24 19.57 -28.90 -6.78
C LYS A 24 19.02 -29.96 -7.74
N VAL A 25 19.35 -29.90 -9.03
CA VAL A 25 18.95 -30.89 -10.04
C VAL A 25 20.04 -31.98 -10.13
N PRO A 26 19.67 -33.28 -10.20
CA PRO A 26 20.62 -34.36 -10.36
C PRO A 26 21.57 -34.13 -11.56
N PRO A 27 22.88 -34.39 -11.46
CA PRO A 27 23.86 -34.06 -12.50
C PRO A 27 23.49 -34.59 -13.89
N SER A 28 22.91 -35.79 -13.97
CA SER A 28 22.45 -36.41 -15.22
C SER A 28 21.32 -35.66 -15.92
N ARG A 29 20.56 -34.84 -15.18
CA ARG A 29 19.40 -34.11 -15.69
C ARG A 29 19.65 -32.61 -15.87
N ARG A 30 20.78 -32.06 -15.42
CA ARG A 30 21.04 -30.61 -15.45
C ARG A 30 21.04 -30.02 -16.87
N ALA A 31 21.73 -30.68 -17.81
CA ALA A 31 21.78 -30.24 -19.21
C ALA A 31 20.41 -30.34 -19.89
N GLN A 32 19.63 -31.37 -19.58
CA GLN A 32 18.27 -31.54 -20.08
C GLN A 32 17.31 -30.52 -19.46
N ALA A 33 17.44 -30.24 -18.16
CA ALA A 33 16.64 -29.24 -17.46
C ALA A 33 16.91 -27.83 -18.00
N ALA A 34 18.18 -27.46 -18.19
CA ALA A 34 18.55 -26.18 -18.80
C ALA A 34 17.99 -26.00 -20.22
N ARG A 35 17.88 -27.09 -20.98
CA ARG A 35 17.30 -27.11 -22.34
C ARG A 35 15.81 -27.43 -22.36
N SER A 36 15.20 -27.71 -21.21
CA SER A 36 13.80 -28.12 -21.14
C SER A 36 12.91 -26.94 -21.49
N ASP A 37 11.75 -27.26 -22.06
CA ASP A 37 10.72 -26.28 -22.38
C ASP A 37 10.43 -25.35 -21.19
N PHE A 38 10.55 -25.79 -19.94
CA PHE A 38 10.34 -24.93 -18.77
C PHE A 38 11.22 -23.67 -18.76
N TYR A 39 12.50 -23.81 -19.13
CA TYR A 39 13.45 -22.69 -19.22
C TYR A 39 13.56 -22.11 -20.63
N ALA A 40 13.26 -22.90 -21.67
CA ALA A 40 13.37 -22.49 -23.06
C ALA A 40 12.10 -21.77 -23.59
N THR A 41 10.89 -22.19 -23.20
CA THR A 41 9.65 -21.82 -23.94
C THR A 41 8.30 -21.88 -23.18
N LYS A 42 8.15 -22.50 -22.00
CA LYS A 42 6.86 -22.86 -21.39
C LYS A 42 6.66 -22.40 -19.94
N ALA A 43 7.04 -21.16 -19.64
CA ALA A 43 6.53 -20.45 -18.45
C ALA A 43 5.43 -19.43 -18.77
N GLY A 44 4.98 -19.36 -20.02
CA GLY A 44 3.70 -18.77 -20.40
C GLY A 44 2.89 -19.85 -21.09
N LYS A 45 1.63 -20.05 -20.69
CA LYS A 45 0.66 -20.83 -21.49
C LYS A 45 0.51 -20.28 -22.92
N ASP A 46 1.08 -19.10 -23.20
CA ASP A 46 0.82 -18.28 -24.39
C ASP A 46 2.09 -17.97 -25.22
N GLN A 47 2.99 -18.95 -25.42
CA GLN A 47 4.16 -18.86 -26.32
C GLN A 47 5.17 -17.72 -26.04
N ASN A 48 5.01 -17.00 -24.92
CA ASN A 48 5.84 -15.90 -24.50
C ASN A 48 6.72 -16.38 -23.33
N GLY A 49 8.01 -16.66 -23.59
CA GLY A 49 8.94 -17.24 -22.61
C GLY A 49 9.05 -16.48 -21.27
N MET A 50 9.86 -17.00 -20.35
CA MET A 50 9.96 -16.47 -18.98
C MET A 50 10.40 -14.99 -18.95
N ILE A 51 9.71 -14.17 -18.17
CA ILE A 51 10.08 -12.78 -17.89
C ILE A 51 11.30 -12.80 -16.96
N CYS A 52 12.35 -12.03 -17.27
CA CYS A 52 13.52 -12.00 -16.40
C CYS A 52 13.16 -11.32 -15.06
N PRO A 53 13.87 -11.66 -13.96
CA PRO A 53 13.61 -11.06 -12.65
C PRO A 53 13.62 -9.52 -12.66
N ASN A 54 14.45 -8.89 -13.49
CA ASN A 54 14.52 -7.44 -13.60
C ASN A 54 13.30 -6.84 -14.32
N CYS A 55 12.85 -7.46 -15.42
CA CYS A 55 11.64 -7.05 -16.12
C CYS A 55 10.41 -7.27 -15.25
N PHE A 56 10.34 -8.38 -14.52
CA PHE A 56 9.27 -8.64 -13.57
C PHE A 56 9.23 -7.60 -12.44
N LYS A 57 10.39 -7.25 -11.86
CA LYS A 57 10.48 -6.17 -10.86
C LYS A 57 10.07 -4.82 -11.42
N LYS A 58 10.48 -4.47 -12.65
CA LYS A 58 10.10 -3.21 -13.30
C LYS A 58 8.60 -3.15 -13.57
N GLN A 59 8.03 -4.22 -14.14
CA GLN A 59 6.60 -4.32 -14.38
C GLN A 59 5.81 -4.22 -13.07
N ARG A 60 6.22 -4.94 -12.02
CA ARG A 60 5.59 -4.82 -10.71
C ARG A 60 5.61 -3.39 -10.16
N LYS A 61 6.71 -2.65 -10.33
CA LYS A 61 6.78 -1.25 -9.91
C LYS A 61 5.79 -0.39 -10.69
N SER A 62 5.75 -0.48 -12.03
CA SER A 62 4.80 0.30 -12.84
C SER A 62 3.35 -0.06 -12.54
N ASP A 63 3.06 -1.34 -12.33
CA ASP A 63 1.71 -1.81 -12.00
C ASP A 63 1.30 -1.30 -10.61
N THR A 64 2.23 -1.31 -9.65
CA THR A 64 1.99 -0.76 -8.30
C THR A 64 1.77 0.75 -8.35
N GLU A 65 2.58 1.50 -9.10
CA GLU A 65 2.42 2.95 -9.26
C GLU A 65 1.08 3.29 -9.91
N THR A 66 0.69 2.56 -10.98
CA THR A 66 -0.61 2.75 -11.65
C THR A 66 -1.77 2.45 -10.71
N PHE A 67 -1.67 1.35 -9.95
CA PHE A 67 -2.67 0.99 -8.95
C PHE A 67 -2.80 2.06 -7.86
N LEU A 68 -1.68 2.55 -7.31
CA LEU A 68 -1.70 3.58 -6.28
C LEU A 68 -2.27 4.90 -6.79
N ASN A 69 -1.96 5.29 -8.03
CA ASN A 69 -2.53 6.49 -8.64
C ASN A 69 -4.04 6.35 -8.82
N GLN A 70 -4.52 5.20 -9.30
CA GLN A 70 -5.95 4.94 -9.42
C GLN A 70 -6.64 4.96 -8.05
N LEU A 71 -6.04 4.32 -7.04
CA LEU A 71 -6.55 4.31 -5.68
C LEU A 71 -6.69 5.73 -5.10
N MET A 72 -5.74 6.63 -5.39
CA MET A 72 -5.82 8.02 -4.95
C MET A 72 -6.95 8.78 -5.66
N LEU A 73 -7.16 8.57 -6.95
CA LEU A 73 -8.30 9.15 -7.68
C LEU A 73 -9.64 8.66 -7.11
N ASP A 74 -9.74 7.38 -6.81
CA ASP A 74 -10.94 6.79 -6.20
C ASP A 74 -11.15 7.34 -4.78
N THR A 75 -10.07 7.53 -4.02
CA THR A 75 -10.10 8.16 -2.69
C THR A 75 -10.62 9.60 -2.76
N GLU A 76 -10.13 10.40 -3.69
CA GLU A 76 -10.57 11.80 -3.88
C GLU A 76 -12.04 11.88 -4.31
N ALA A 77 -12.46 11.03 -5.24
CA ALA A 77 -13.84 10.94 -5.68
C ALA A 77 -14.78 10.54 -4.53
N PHE A 78 -14.35 9.59 -3.70
CA PHE A 78 -15.09 9.15 -2.53
C PHE A 78 -15.19 10.23 -1.45
N GLU A 79 -14.09 10.90 -1.13
CA GLU A 79 -14.08 12.02 -0.18
C GLU A 79 -15.01 13.14 -0.63
N THR A 80 -15.03 13.46 -1.92
CA THR A 80 -15.94 14.46 -2.50
C THR A 80 -17.40 14.01 -2.44
N THR A 81 -17.67 12.72 -2.72
CA THR A 81 -19.05 12.17 -2.74
C THR A 81 -19.66 12.13 -1.34
N HIS A 82 -18.84 11.95 -0.31
CA HIS A 82 -19.27 11.78 1.08
C HIS A 82 -18.97 12.99 1.97
N ASP A 83 -18.60 14.13 1.38
CA ASP A 83 -18.25 15.38 2.07
C ASP A 83 -17.23 15.16 3.22
N LEU A 84 -16.24 14.29 2.99
CA LEU A 84 -15.22 14.00 4.00
C LEU A 84 -14.20 15.14 4.06
N PRO A 85 -13.92 15.72 5.24
CA PRO A 85 -12.93 16.76 5.36
C PRO A 85 -11.52 16.22 5.11
N GLU A 86 -10.62 17.15 4.78
CA GLU A 86 -9.20 16.86 4.69
C GLU A 86 -8.66 16.39 6.05
N LEU A 87 -7.75 15.42 6.02
CA LEU A 87 -7.14 14.92 7.24
C LEU A 87 -6.03 15.84 7.71
N GLU A 88 -6.08 16.21 8.98
CA GLU A 88 -5.09 17.01 9.65
C GLU A 88 -3.95 16.15 10.20
N GLY A 89 -2.73 16.68 10.16
CA GLY A 89 -1.53 16.03 10.66
C GLY A 89 -0.52 17.08 11.13
N THR A 90 0.47 16.66 11.92
CA THR A 90 1.65 17.51 12.14
C THR A 90 2.44 17.69 10.85
N ASP A 91 3.26 18.74 10.74
CA ASP A 91 4.13 18.95 9.57
C ASP A 91 5.00 17.73 9.24
N ARG A 92 5.45 17.01 10.28
CA ARG A 92 6.21 15.77 10.12
C ARG A 92 5.38 14.66 9.47
N MET A 93 4.08 14.59 9.77
CA MET A 93 3.16 13.62 9.16
C MET A 93 2.88 13.98 7.70
N VAL A 94 2.74 15.28 7.40
CA VAL A 94 2.61 15.77 6.03
C VAL A 94 3.87 15.43 5.23
N SER A 95 5.05 15.81 5.74
CA SER A 95 6.33 15.60 5.05
C SER A 95 6.71 14.14 4.85
N SER A 96 6.20 13.23 5.70
CA SER A 96 6.45 11.79 5.59
C SER A 96 5.45 11.04 4.70
N GLY A 97 4.42 11.73 4.19
CA GLY A 97 3.34 11.10 3.43
C GLY A 97 2.39 10.27 4.29
N LEU A 98 2.44 10.42 5.63
CA LEU A 98 1.56 9.69 6.54
C LEU A 98 0.09 10.13 6.35
N VAL A 99 -0.14 11.41 6.07
CA VAL A 99 -1.49 11.95 5.80
C VAL A 99 -2.09 11.30 4.54
N GLU A 100 -1.32 11.16 3.46
CA GLU A 100 -1.76 10.45 2.25
C GLU A 100 -2.04 8.98 2.54
N SER A 101 -1.19 8.33 3.35
CA SER A 101 -1.44 6.95 3.77
C SER A 101 -2.73 6.82 4.56
N ALA A 102 -2.96 7.71 5.52
CA ALA A 102 -4.17 7.77 6.32
C ALA A 102 -5.42 7.98 5.46
N ARG A 103 -5.36 8.81 4.40
CA ARG A 103 -6.46 8.98 3.44
C ARG A 103 -6.81 7.66 2.74
N ARG A 104 -5.81 6.92 2.26
CA ARG A 104 -6.02 5.59 1.64
C ARG A 104 -6.60 4.59 2.63
N ASP A 105 -6.11 4.60 3.86
CA ASP A 105 -6.62 3.71 4.91
C ASP A 105 -8.07 4.03 5.27
N ARG A 106 -8.40 5.33 5.41
CA ARG A 106 -9.77 5.82 5.57
C ARG A 106 -10.67 5.36 4.42
N PHE A 107 -10.25 5.56 3.18
CA PHE A 107 -11.01 5.10 2.01
C PHE A 107 -11.22 3.58 2.00
N SER A 108 -10.17 2.79 2.27
CA SER A 108 -10.27 1.32 2.29
C SER A 108 -11.27 0.81 3.33
N VAL A 109 -11.32 1.45 4.51
CA VAL A 109 -12.24 1.06 5.58
C VAL A 109 -13.66 1.54 5.26
N LEU A 110 -13.82 2.82 4.90
CA LEU A 110 -15.15 3.38 4.64
C LEU A 110 -15.81 2.82 3.40
N SER A 111 -15.06 2.50 2.34
CA SER A 111 -15.61 1.82 1.15
C SER A 111 -16.15 0.42 1.47
N THR A 112 -15.60 -0.23 2.49
CA THR A 112 -16.10 -1.52 2.99
C THR A 112 -17.36 -1.33 3.84
N LEU A 113 -17.38 -0.33 4.75
CA LEU A 113 -18.52 -0.06 5.61
C LEU A 113 -19.73 0.54 4.87
N LEU A 114 -19.50 1.32 3.83
CA LEU A 114 -20.52 2.06 3.09
C LEU A 114 -20.86 1.43 1.73
N GLY A 115 -20.14 0.38 1.33
CA GLY A 115 -20.40 -0.36 0.11
C GLY A 115 -21.76 -1.05 0.11
N ASP A 116 -22.21 -1.49 -1.07
CA ASP A 116 -23.52 -2.13 -1.25
C ASP A 116 -23.63 -3.49 -0.52
N ASP A 117 -22.49 -4.14 -0.29
CA ASP A 117 -22.39 -5.42 0.43
C ASP A 117 -22.15 -5.23 1.96
N THR A 118 -22.46 -4.04 2.50
CA THR A 118 -22.32 -3.79 3.95
C THR A 118 -23.32 -4.59 4.76
N GLU A 119 -22.86 -5.15 5.89
CA GLU A 119 -23.71 -5.82 6.87
C GLU A 119 -24.50 -4.82 7.73
N TYR A 120 -24.15 -3.52 7.67
CA TYR A 120 -24.70 -2.44 8.50
C TYR A 120 -25.27 -1.28 7.67
N PRO A 121 -26.26 -1.52 6.78
CA PRO A 121 -26.80 -0.47 5.90
C PRO A 121 -27.52 0.64 6.67
N ASP A 122 -28.13 0.31 7.82
CA ASP A 122 -28.88 1.26 8.64
C ASP A 122 -27.96 2.22 9.41
N ASN A 123 -26.70 1.86 9.63
CA ASN A 123 -25.73 2.67 10.37
C ASN A 123 -24.86 3.57 9.47
N ARG A 124 -25.15 3.60 8.16
CA ARG A 124 -24.35 4.36 7.17
C ARG A 124 -24.20 5.84 7.54
N GLU A 125 -25.29 6.49 7.95
CA GLU A 125 -25.27 7.91 8.31
C GLU A 125 -24.45 8.18 9.59
N GLU A 126 -24.53 7.28 10.56
CA GLU A 126 -23.77 7.35 11.80
C GLU A 126 -22.27 7.21 11.55
N VAL A 127 -21.86 6.22 10.75
CA VAL A 127 -20.47 6.02 10.33
C VAL A 127 -19.94 7.22 9.55
N LEU A 128 -20.73 7.76 8.62
CA LEU A 128 -20.35 8.94 7.85
C LEU A 128 -20.15 10.15 8.76
N THR A 129 -21.07 10.40 9.67
CA THR A 129 -20.98 11.51 10.63
C THR A 129 -19.73 11.37 11.51
N ALA A 130 -19.48 10.16 12.02
CA ALA A 130 -18.28 9.87 12.81
C ALA A 130 -17.01 10.11 11.98
N ALA A 131 -16.94 9.56 10.77
CA ALA A 131 -15.79 9.71 9.86
C ALA A 131 -15.54 11.17 9.46
N GLN A 132 -16.59 11.97 9.29
CA GLN A 132 -16.50 13.41 9.02
C GLN A 132 -15.93 14.17 10.23
N SER A 133 -16.28 13.78 11.46
CA SER A 133 -15.69 14.40 12.65
C SER A 133 -14.23 13.97 12.92
N LEU A 134 -13.83 12.80 12.42
CA LEU A 134 -12.53 12.18 12.66
C LEU A 134 -11.45 12.67 11.68
N THR A 135 -11.02 13.92 11.88
CA THR A 135 -10.06 14.63 11.01
C THR A 135 -8.60 14.26 11.24
N TRP A 136 -8.24 13.63 12.35
CA TRP A 136 -6.83 13.36 12.66
C TRP A 136 -6.24 12.19 11.87
N ALA A 137 -5.29 12.47 10.98
CA ALA A 137 -4.59 11.45 10.18
C ALA A 137 -3.86 10.41 11.05
N GLY A 138 -3.36 10.81 12.22
CA GLY A 138 -2.58 9.93 13.09
C GLY A 138 -3.42 8.81 13.68
N TRP A 139 -4.72 9.04 13.90
CA TRP A 139 -5.61 7.99 14.39
C TRP A 139 -5.81 6.91 13.31
N TRP A 140 -6.12 7.32 12.08
CA TRP A 140 -6.29 6.40 10.95
C TRP A 140 -5.03 5.55 10.70
N ALA A 141 -3.85 6.17 10.72
CA ALA A 141 -2.58 5.46 10.50
C ALA A 141 -2.22 4.49 11.65
N ASN A 142 -2.51 4.86 12.90
CA ASN A 142 -2.10 4.07 14.07
C ASN A 142 -3.12 3.03 14.51
N THR A 143 -4.39 3.20 14.16
CA THR A 143 -5.46 2.27 14.56
C THR A 143 -5.88 1.39 13.39
N LEU A 144 -5.89 1.96 12.18
CA LEU A 144 -6.48 1.34 11.02
C LEU A 144 -5.51 1.27 9.84
N SER A 145 -4.19 1.37 9.98
CA SER A 145 -3.32 1.13 8.81
C SER A 145 -3.41 -0.30 8.31
N TYR A 146 -3.21 -0.51 7.00
CA TYR A 146 -3.27 -1.84 6.37
C TYR A 146 -2.50 -2.93 7.12
N GLY A 147 -1.29 -2.63 7.62
CA GLY A 147 -0.48 -3.59 8.39
C GLY A 147 -1.18 -4.04 9.67
N ILE A 148 -1.78 -3.10 10.40
CA ILE A 148 -2.50 -3.37 11.65
C ILE A 148 -3.77 -4.16 11.38
N ARG A 149 -4.58 -3.74 10.38
CA ARG A 149 -5.81 -4.45 10.01
C ARG A 149 -5.53 -5.90 9.61
N LYS A 150 -4.44 -6.13 8.88
CA LYS A 150 -4.02 -7.46 8.43
C LYS A 150 -3.61 -8.37 9.60
N ASP A 151 -2.93 -7.82 10.61
CA ASP A 151 -2.45 -8.59 11.75
C ASP A 151 -3.58 -8.92 12.75
N ASN A 152 -4.63 -8.09 12.81
CA ASN A 152 -5.76 -8.25 13.74
C ASN A 152 -7.04 -8.84 13.14
N ASP A 153 -7.10 -9.08 11.82
CA ASP A 153 -8.25 -9.67 11.11
C ASP A 153 -9.60 -8.96 11.38
N TYR A 154 -9.59 -7.63 11.32
CA TYR A 154 -10.77 -6.82 11.61
C TYR A 154 -11.92 -7.07 10.62
N GLY A 155 -13.11 -7.34 11.16
CA GLY A 155 -14.37 -7.42 10.41
C GLY A 155 -15.10 -6.06 10.31
N GLN A 156 -16.23 -6.04 9.60
CA GLN A 156 -17.02 -4.81 9.43
C GLN A 156 -17.55 -4.25 10.77
N GLU A 157 -17.99 -5.11 11.69
CA GLU A 157 -18.46 -4.70 13.03
C GLU A 157 -17.37 -4.00 13.84
N GLU A 158 -16.14 -4.49 13.74
CA GLU A 158 -15.01 -3.91 14.46
C GLU A 158 -14.58 -2.58 13.84
N PHE A 159 -14.56 -2.48 12.50
CA PHE A 159 -14.35 -1.19 11.84
C PHE A 159 -15.41 -0.16 12.22
N TYR A 160 -16.68 -0.57 12.26
CA TYR A 160 -17.77 0.27 12.70
C TYR A 160 -17.47 0.82 14.11
N THR A 161 -17.24 -0.08 15.06
CA THR A 161 -17.00 0.27 16.46
C THR A 161 -15.79 1.18 16.62
N LEU A 162 -14.69 0.87 15.92
CA LEU A 162 -13.46 1.67 15.96
C LEU A 162 -13.69 3.07 15.41
N VAL A 163 -14.41 3.23 14.28
CA VAL A 163 -14.66 4.55 13.70
C VAL A 163 -15.53 5.41 14.63
N ILE A 164 -16.57 4.83 15.25
CA ILE A 164 -17.40 5.55 16.22
C ILE A 164 -16.58 5.96 17.46
N ASP A 165 -15.83 5.04 18.06
CA ASP A 165 -14.99 5.33 19.22
C ASP A 165 -13.89 6.35 18.89
N GLY A 166 -13.27 6.25 17.71
CA GLY A 166 -12.30 7.21 17.22
C GLY A 166 -12.85 8.63 17.12
N ALA A 167 -14.08 8.78 16.60
CA ALA A 167 -14.78 10.06 16.55
C ALA A 167 -15.04 10.64 17.96
N GLU A 168 -15.47 9.81 18.92
CA GLU A 168 -15.63 10.24 20.30
C GLU A 168 -14.32 10.67 20.96
N GLN A 169 -13.23 9.95 20.69
CA GLN A 169 -11.90 10.29 21.19
C GLN A 169 -11.42 11.62 20.61
N GLU A 170 -11.60 11.85 19.31
CA GLU A 170 -11.24 13.10 18.65
C GLU A 170 -12.07 14.28 19.21
N ALA A 171 -13.35 14.07 19.54
CA ALA A 171 -14.18 15.08 20.18
C ALA A 171 -13.69 15.48 21.59
N LYS A 172 -13.07 14.53 22.31
CA LYS A 172 -12.48 14.75 23.65
C LYS A 172 -11.05 15.32 23.59
N ARG A 173 -10.42 15.34 22.41
CA ARG A 173 -9.04 15.76 22.23
C ARG A 173 -8.92 17.28 22.28
N ASP A 174 -7.97 17.77 23.07
CA ASP A 174 -7.67 19.20 23.11
C ASP A 174 -6.97 19.63 21.81
N LYS A 175 -7.59 20.55 21.07
CA LYS A 175 -7.05 21.08 19.82
C LYS A 175 -5.81 21.96 20.04
N SER A 176 -5.49 22.32 21.29
CA SER A 176 -4.28 23.08 21.63
C SER A 176 -2.97 22.31 21.43
N GLU A 177 -3.02 20.96 21.36
CA GLU A 177 -1.88 20.12 20.96
C GLU A 177 -1.67 20.05 19.43
N ARG A 178 -2.55 20.69 18.64
CA ARG A 178 -2.25 21.00 17.24
C ARG A 178 -1.17 22.07 17.25
N VAL A 179 0.08 21.64 17.36
CA VAL A 179 1.24 22.50 17.18
C VAL A 179 1.12 23.12 15.79
N VAL A 180 0.59 24.34 15.73
CA VAL A 180 0.98 25.30 14.71
C VAL A 180 2.45 25.50 15.00
N ALA A 181 3.29 24.78 14.27
CA ALA A 181 4.71 24.99 14.38
C ALA A 181 4.95 26.42 13.87
N GLU A 182 5.09 27.37 14.79
CA GLU A 182 5.94 28.51 14.51
C GLU A 182 7.28 27.89 14.11
N ASN A 183 7.54 27.97 12.81
CA ASN A 183 8.70 27.39 12.18
C ASN A 183 9.93 27.85 12.97
N PRO A 184 10.70 26.96 13.63
CA PRO A 184 11.89 27.37 14.39
C PRO A 184 12.97 28.03 13.51
N HIS A 185 12.76 28.08 12.19
CA HIS A 185 13.60 28.72 11.20
C HIS A 185 13.26 30.18 10.90
N ASP A 186 12.25 30.78 11.53
CA ASP A 186 11.97 32.24 11.44
C ASP A 186 12.88 33.09 12.35
N TRP A 187 13.96 32.53 12.89
CA TRP A 187 15.02 33.32 13.52
C TRP A 187 15.76 34.13 12.45
N ASN A 188 15.41 35.42 12.33
CA ASN A 188 16.11 36.40 11.50
C ASN A 188 17.24 37.05 12.32
N PRO A 189 18.53 36.71 12.10
CA PRO A 189 19.65 37.32 12.82
C PRO A 189 19.83 38.83 12.58
N ASN A 190 19.08 39.43 11.66
CA ASN A 190 19.19 40.86 11.33
C ASN A 190 18.19 41.75 12.08
N GLU A 191 17.37 41.21 12.99
CA GLU A 191 16.60 42.01 13.93
C GLU A 191 17.43 42.24 15.20
N THR A 192 18.32 43.24 15.14
CA THR A 192 18.91 43.85 16.33
C THR A 192 18.72 45.36 16.21
N GLU A 193 17.98 45.93 17.17
CA GLU A 193 18.04 47.35 17.56
C GLU A 193 19.41 47.69 18.17
#